data_AF-L7F782-F1
#
_entry.id   AF-L7F782-F1
#
_cell.length_a   1.000
_cell.length_b   1.000
_cell.length_c   1.000
_cell.angle_alpha   90.00
_cell.angle_beta   90.00
_cell.angle_gamma   90.00
#
_symmetry.space_group_name_H-M   'P 1'
#
loop_
_entity.id
_entity.type
_entity.pdbx_description
1 polymer ?
#
loop_
_entity_poly.entity_id
_entity_poly.type
_entity_poly.pdbx_seq_one_letter_code
_entity_poly.pdbx_strand_id
1 'polypeptide(L)'
;MSGSNEPDRPDPPVNNGLVINGGTHYVGNQAIGNQAQAFSGSVAFQPQDAAQTAARTAELLALIEQLLSEHRESLPDPESTTRELRRLREELDEEEPQPTVLRRALARLTDFVQPVTPLVVAVGELTQTVRGALGA
;
A
#
# COMPACT_ATOMS: atom_id res chain seq x y z
N MET A 1 -40.15 45.29 0.83
CA MET A 1 -39.86 44.26 -0.18
C MET A 1 -38.35 44.07 -0.22
N SER A 2 -37.82 43.14 0.58
CA SER A 2 -36.38 42.81 0.61
C SER A 2 -36.16 41.55 -0.21
N GLY A 3 -35.48 41.67 -1.35
CA GLY A 3 -34.93 40.54 -2.09
C GLY A 3 -33.45 40.45 -1.81
N SER A 4 -33.04 39.50 -0.97
CA SER A 4 -31.65 39.13 -0.79
C SER A 4 -31.28 38.16 -1.91
N ASN A 5 -30.32 38.55 -2.75
CA ASN A 5 -29.70 37.70 -3.76
C ASN A 5 -28.66 36.81 -3.06
N GLU A 6 -28.91 35.51 -2.99
CA GLU A 6 -27.90 34.52 -2.59
C GLU A 6 -27.11 34.08 -3.85
N PRO A 7 -25.78 34.16 -3.87
CA PRO A 7 -25.00 33.71 -5.03
C PRO A 7 -24.88 32.18 -5.06
N ASP A 8 -24.94 31.62 -6.27
CA ASP A 8 -24.64 30.24 -6.64
C ASP A 8 -23.49 29.64 -5.82
N ARG A 9 -23.74 28.49 -5.17
CA ARG A 9 -22.66 27.65 -4.62
C ARG A 9 -22.19 26.70 -5.73
N PRO A 10 -20.90 26.68 -6.10
CA PRO A 10 -20.38 25.70 -7.04
C PRO A 10 -20.32 24.30 -6.38
N ASP A 11 -20.66 23.27 -7.15
CA ASP A 11 -20.55 21.86 -6.75
C ASP A 11 -19.08 21.51 -6.39
N PRO A 12 -18.85 20.60 -5.41
CA PRO A 12 -17.49 20.21 -5.04
C PRO A 12 -16.80 19.42 -6.17
N PRO A 13 -15.49 19.63 -6.39
CA PRO A 13 -14.74 18.92 -7.43
C PRO A 13 -14.69 17.41 -7.18
N VAL A 14 -14.94 16.62 -8.24
CA VAL A 14 -14.76 15.16 -8.21
C VAL A 14 -13.27 14.84 -8.39
N ASN A 15 -12.68 14.15 -7.40
CA ASN A 15 -11.27 13.78 -7.44
C ASN A 15 -11.04 12.56 -8.36
N ASN A 16 -10.30 12.76 -9.46
CA ASN A 16 -9.88 11.71 -10.40
C ASN A 16 -8.39 11.33 -10.25
N GLY A 17 -7.77 11.73 -9.14
CA GLY A 17 -6.34 11.59 -8.88
C GLY A 17 -6.00 10.35 -8.05
N LEU A 18 -4.90 9.71 -8.45
CA LEU A 18 -4.22 8.60 -7.77
C LEU A 18 -3.97 8.90 -6.29
N VAL A 19 -4.39 7.99 -5.40
CA VAL A 19 -4.09 8.03 -3.95
C VAL A 19 -2.91 7.10 -3.68
N ILE A 20 -1.82 7.63 -3.13
CA ILE A 20 -0.63 6.87 -2.73
C ILE A 20 -0.45 7.03 -1.22
N ASN A 21 -0.47 5.93 -0.46
CA ASN A 21 -0.25 5.91 0.98
C ASN A 21 1.08 5.21 1.31
N GLY A 22 2.12 5.97 1.69
CA GLY A 22 3.33 5.45 2.39
C GLY A 22 4.67 5.56 1.65
N GLY A 23 5.56 6.45 2.14
CA GLY A 23 6.98 6.60 1.75
C GLY A 23 7.36 8.04 1.37
N THR A 24 8.50 8.57 1.84
CA THR A 24 8.99 9.90 1.42
C THR A 24 9.41 9.86 -0.05
N HIS A 25 8.54 10.34 -0.94
CA HIS A 25 8.82 10.43 -2.38
C HIS A 25 9.14 11.87 -2.77
N TYR A 26 10.38 12.12 -3.21
CA TYR A 26 10.70 13.32 -3.99
C TYR A 26 10.27 13.06 -5.44
N VAL A 27 9.01 13.35 -5.75
CA VAL A 27 8.56 13.47 -7.15
C VAL A 27 8.83 14.89 -7.61
N GLY A 28 9.82 15.07 -8.49
CA GLY A 28 9.89 16.28 -9.32
C GLY A 28 8.65 16.40 -10.20
N ASN A 29 8.29 17.60 -10.65
CA ASN A 29 7.10 17.88 -11.46
C ASN A 29 7.00 16.95 -12.70
N GLN A 30 6.25 15.86 -12.59
CA GLN A 30 6.01 14.91 -13.67
C GLN A 30 4.60 15.08 -14.22
N ALA A 31 4.40 16.17 -14.97
CA ALA A 31 3.26 16.33 -15.85
C ALA A 31 3.80 16.47 -17.28
N ILE A 32 3.70 15.41 -18.09
CA ILE A 32 4.04 15.45 -19.53
C ILE A 32 2.75 15.27 -20.32
N GLY A 33 2.26 16.34 -20.91
CA GLY A 33 1.04 16.37 -21.74
C GLY A 33 0.33 17.72 -21.67
N ASN A 34 -0.28 18.15 -22.78
CA ASN A 34 -1.01 19.41 -22.81
C ASN A 34 -2.26 19.30 -21.92
N GLN A 35 -2.38 20.16 -20.89
CA GLN A 35 -3.39 20.16 -19.80
C GLN A 35 -3.12 19.27 -18.57
N ALA A 36 -1.95 18.64 -18.42
CA ALA A 36 -1.64 17.94 -17.18
C ALA A 36 -1.28 18.94 -16.05
N GLN A 37 -2.05 18.94 -14.95
CA GLN A 37 -1.77 19.72 -13.74
C GLN A 37 -1.34 18.76 -12.62
N ALA A 38 -0.22 19.07 -11.95
CA ALA A 38 0.24 18.33 -10.76
C ALA A 38 0.10 19.22 -9.52
N PHE A 39 -0.45 18.66 -8.44
CA PHE A 39 -0.56 19.31 -7.14
C PHE A 39 0.24 18.50 -6.11
N SER A 40 1.34 19.03 -5.59
CA SER A 40 2.07 18.43 -4.47
C SER A 40 1.44 18.88 -3.15
N GLY A 41 0.55 18.07 -2.61
CA GLY A 41 0.12 18.19 -1.21
C GLY A 41 1.12 17.49 -0.31
N SER A 42 1.63 18.19 0.71
CA SER A 42 2.41 17.59 1.78
C SER A 42 1.52 16.58 2.53
N VAL A 43 1.72 15.28 2.32
CA VAL A 43 1.03 14.26 3.11
C VAL A 43 1.70 14.19 4.48
N ALA A 44 1.17 14.95 5.43
CA ALA A 44 1.51 14.76 6.83
C ALA A 44 0.91 13.42 7.27
N PHE A 45 1.77 12.45 7.58
CA PHE A 45 1.37 11.23 8.28
C PHE A 45 0.74 11.64 9.61
N GLN A 46 -0.58 11.64 9.69
CA GLN A 46 -1.22 11.47 10.99
C GLN A 46 -0.75 10.14 11.56
N PRO A 47 -0.47 10.03 12.87
CA PRO A 47 -0.17 8.75 13.49
C PRO A 47 -1.31 7.81 13.13
N GLN A 48 -1.04 6.82 12.27
CA GLN A 48 -2.05 5.85 11.88
C GLN A 48 -2.46 5.12 13.15
N ASP A 49 -3.77 5.08 13.39
CA ASP A 49 -4.34 4.26 14.44
C ASP A 49 -3.85 2.81 14.23
N ALA A 50 -3.38 2.15 15.29
CA ALA A 50 -2.92 0.77 15.23
C ALA A 50 -3.98 -0.16 14.59
N ALA A 51 -5.26 0.11 14.83
CA ALA A 51 -6.36 -0.64 14.21
C ALA A 51 -6.43 -0.43 12.69
N GLN A 52 -6.14 0.79 12.20
CA GLN A 52 -6.11 1.08 10.76
C GLN A 52 -4.92 0.39 10.09
N THR A 53 -3.76 0.40 10.73
CA THR A 53 -2.56 -0.29 10.23
C THR A 53 -2.78 -1.82 10.19
N ALA A 54 -3.42 -2.39 11.20
CA ALA A 54 -3.78 -3.80 11.23
C ALA A 54 -4.78 -4.16 10.10
N ALA A 55 -5.83 -3.35 9.91
CA ALA A 55 -6.79 -3.55 8.83
C ALA A 55 -6.12 -3.48 7.44
N ARG A 56 -5.26 -2.48 7.21
CA ARG A 56 -4.51 -2.35 5.95
C ARG A 56 -3.56 -3.53 5.72
N THR A 57 -2.90 -4.00 6.78
CA THR A 57 -2.03 -5.19 6.72
C THR A 57 -2.83 -6.43 6.31
N ALA A 58 -4.01 -6.64 6.89
CA ALA A 58 -4.88 -7.76 6.55
C ALA A 58 -5.40 -7.71 5.10
N GLU A 59 -5.79 -6.52 4.61
CA GLU A 59 -6.20 -6.30 3.22
C GLU A 59 -5.09 -6.68 2.24
N LEU A 60 -3.85 -6.24 2.51
CA LEU A 60 -2.71 -6.53 1.66
C LEU A 60 -2.34 -8.01 1.66
N LEU A 61 -2.41 -8.68 2.82
CA LEU A 61 -2.20 -10.12 2.91
C LEU A 61 -3.23 -10.91 2.08
N ALA A 62 -4.50 -10.51 2.13
CA ALA A 62 -5.57 -11.11 1.33
C ALA A 62 -5.37 -10.88 -0.18
N LEU A 63 -4.96 -9.67 -0.56
CA LEU A 63 -4.65 -9.33 -1.95
C LEU A 63 -3.46 -10.17 -2.47
N ILE A 64 -2.39 -10.31 -1.68
CA ILE A 64 -1.24 -11.14 -2.06
C ILE A 64 -1.67 -12.60 -2.22
N GLU A 65 -2.47 -13.13 -1.30
CA GLU A 65 -2.99 -14.50 -1.40
C GLU A 65 -3.81 -14.72 -2.68
N GLN A 66 -4.70 -13.79 -3.03
CA GLN A 66 -5.44 -13.82 -4.29
C GLN A 66 -4.52 -13.81 -5.51
N LEU A 67 -3.56 -12.88 -5.55
CA LEU A 67 -2.62 -12.75 -6.66
C LEU A 67 -1.69 -13.96 -6.79
N LEU A 68 -1.30 -14.60 -5.69
CA LEU A 68 -0.52 -15.85 -5.70
C LEU A 68 -1.34 -16.99 -6.32
N SER A 69 -2.64 -17.04 -6.05
CA SER A 69 -3.54 -18.01 -6.68
C SER A 69 -3.70 -17.73 -8.18
N GLU A 70 -3.88 -16.47 -8.58
CA GLU A 70 -4.08 -16.05 -9.96
C GLU A 70 -2.82 -16.28 -10.83
N HIS A 71 -1.64 -15.94 -10.29
CA HIS A 71 -0.36 -15.99 -11.02
C HIS A 71 0.49 -17.21 -10.67
N ARG A 72 -0.11 -18.27 -10.12
CA ARG A 72 0.59 -19.46 -9.65
C ARG A 72 1.55 -20.04 -10.69
N GLU A 73 1.17 -20.09 -11.96
CA GLU A 73 1.99 -20.66 -13.04
C GLU A 73 3.18 -19.77 -13.47
N SER A 74 3.15 -18.48 -13.12
CA SER A 74 4.26 -17.53 -13.34
C SER A 74 5.30 -17.56 -12.20
N LEU A 75 4.93 -18.24 -11.11
CA LEU A 75 5.69 -18.82 -10.01
C LEU A 75 6.94 -19.65 -10.33
N PRO A 76 8.19 -19.23 -10.09
CA PRO A 76 9.32 -20.17 -10.10
C PRO A 76 9.18 -21.27 -9.04
N ASP A 77 8.67 -20.93 -7.84
CA ASP A 77 8.33 -21.89 -6.78
C ASP A 77 7.07 -21.44 -6.02
N PRO A 78 5.86 -21.77 -6.52
CA PRO A 78 4.61 -21.31 -5.92
C PRO A 78 4.37 -21.86 -4.52
N GLU A 79 4.82 -23.09 -4.28
CA GLU A 79 4.65 -23.79 -3.01
C GLU A 79 5.50 -23.15 -1.90
N SER A 80 6.76 -22.85 -2.20
CA SER A 80 7.62 -22.14 -1.24
C SER A 80 7.16 -20.69 -1.01
N THR A 81 6.67 -20.02 -2.06
CA THR A 81 6.10 -18.67 -1.94
C THR A 81 4.89 -18.66 -1.00
N THR A 82 3.96 -19.61 -1.17
CA THR A 82 2.77 -19.74 -0.31
C THR A 82 3.14 -20.06 1.13
N ARG A 83 4.13 -20.95 1.34
CA ARG A 83 4.65 -21.25 2.69
C ARG A 83 5.26 -20.03 3.36
N GLU A 84 5.98 -19.20 2.61
CA GLU A 84 6.60 -17.99 3.16
C GLU A 84 5.55 -16.94 3.51
N LEU A 85 4.50 -16.76 2.70
CA LEU A 85 3.36 -15.90 3.05
C LEU A 85 2.68 -16.38 4.33
N ARG A 86 2.48 -17.69 4.50
CA ARG A 86 1.87 -18.24 5.72
C ARG A 86 2.72 -17.95 6.96
N ARG A 87 4.04 -18.15 6.89
CA ARG A 87 4.97 -17.82 7.99
C ARG A 87 4.96 -16.34 8.34
N LEU A 88 4.87 -15.47 7.33
CA LEU A 88 4.76 -14.04 7.56
C LEU A 88 3.47 -13.68 8.31
N ARG A 89 2.34 -14.33 7.99
CA ARG A 89 1.08 -14.17 8.73
C ARG A 89 1.20 -14.65 10.17
N GLU A 90 1.75 -15.85 10.36
CA GLU A 90 2.00 -16.43 11.68
C GLU A 90 2.80 -15.47 12.57
N GLU A 91 3.89 -14.89 12.05
CA GLU A 91 4.72 -13.92 12.78
C GLU A 91 3.99 -12.59 13.07
N LEU A 92 3.17 -12.10 12.14
CA LEU A 92 2.39 -10.86 12.32
C LEU A 92 1.27 -11.03 13.35
N ASP A 93 0.78 -12.25 13.55
CA ASP A 93 -0.26 -12.59 14.53
C ASP A 93 0.31 -12.88 15.93
N GLU A 94 1.65 -12.89 16.10
CA GLU A 94 2.27 -13.01 17.43
C GLU A 94 2.00 -11.77 18.30
N GLU A 95 1.91 -11.95 19.61
CA GLU A 95 1.75 -10.84 20.56
C GLU A 95 2.93 -9.86 20.50
N GLU A 96 4.14 -10.38 20.24
CA GLU A 96 5.37 -9.61 20.07
C GLU A 96 6.09 -10.00 18.76
N PRO A 97 5.64 -9.48 17.61
CA PRO A 97 6.26 -9.80 16.32
C PRO A 97 7.73 -9.40 16.28
N GLN A 98 8.61 -10.30 15.85
CA GLN A 98 10.05 -10.07 15.79
C GLN A 98 10.41 -9.29 14.50
N PRO A 99 10.90 -8.04 14.60
CA PRO A 99 11.15 -7.19 13.43
C PRO A 99 12.14 -7.80 12.43
N THR A 100 13.14 -8.53 12.93
CA THR A 100 14.15 -9.18 12.09
C THR A 100 13.58 -10.35 11.30
N VAL A 101 12.62 -11.09 11.87
CA VAL A 101 11.95 -12.21 11.19
C VAL A 101 11.05 -11.66 10.09
N LEU A 102 10.22 -10.66 10.40
CA LEU A 102 9.38 -9.97 9.43
C LEU A 102 10.18 -9.40 8.26
N ARG A 103 11.28 -8.68 8.53
CA ARG A 103 12.15 -8.12 7.48
C ARG A 103 12.73 -9.20 6.56
N ARG A 104 13.18 -10.32 7.12
CA ARG A 104 13.73 -11.44 6.34
C ARG A 104 12.64 -12.12 5.52
N ALA A 105 11.45 -12.33 6.09
CA ALA A 105 10.34 -12.94 5.39
C ALA A 105 9.85 -12.07 4.21
N LEU A 106 9.70 -10.76 4.43
CA LEU A 106 9.31 -9.81 3.38
C LEU A 106 10.35 -9.71 2.26
N ALA A 107 11.65 -9.73 2.60
CA ALA A 107 12.72 -9.76 1.59
C ALA A 107 12.66 -11.03 0.74
N ARG A 108 12.53 -12.21 1.36
CA ARG A 108 12.40 -13.48 0.63
C ARG A 108 11.16 -13.53 -0.24
N LEU A 109 10.03 -13.04 0.28
CA LEU A 109 8.78 -12.99 -0.49
C LEU A 109 8.93 -12.07 -1.71
N THR A 110 9.60 -10.92 -1.54
CA THR A 110 9.92 -9.99 -2.64
C THR A 110 10.76 -10.67 -3.73
N ASP A 111 11.74 -11.48 -3.35
CA ASP A 111 12.59 -12.23 -4.30
C ASP A 111 11.78 -13.28 -5.06
N PHE A 112 10.91 -14.02 -4.38
CA PHE A 112 10.08 -15.06 -5.02
C PHE A 112 9.06 -14.50 -6.02
N VAL A 113 8.55 -13.29 -5.75
CA VAL A 113 7.47 -12.72 -6.56
C VAL A 113 7.96 -11.81 -7.69
N GLN A 114 9.29 -11.61 -7.84
CA GLN A 114 9.89 -10.75 -8.87
C GLN A 114 9.29 -10.92 -10.30
N PRO A 115 8.97 -12.14 -10.77
CA PRO A 115 8.42 -12.32 -12.13
C PRO A 115 7.02 -11.74 -12.33
N VAL A 116 6.30 -11.43 -11.25
CA VAL A 116 4.89 -11.02 -11.27
C VAL A 116 4.76 -9.62 -10.68
N THR A 117 4.75 -8.61 -11.55
CA THR A 117 4.73 -7.20 -11.16
C THR A 117 3.62 -6.83 -10.16
N PRO A 118 2.35 -7.28 -10.31
CA PRO A 118 1.30 -6.99 -9.31
C PRO A 118 1.65 -7.48 -7.90
N LEU A 119 2.28 -8.66 -7.78
CA LEU A 119 2.71 -9.19 -6.50
C LEU A 119 3.87 -8.38 -5.90
N VAL A 120 4.84 -7.95 -6.71
CA VAL A 120 5.94 -7.10 -6.25
C VAL A 120 5.41 -5.80 -5.64
N VAL A 121 4.41 -5.17 -6.28
CA VAL A 121 3.77 -3.95 -5.78
C VAL A 121 3.07 -4.22 -4.44
N ALA A 122 2.22 -5.25 -4.37
CA ALA A 122 1.48 -5.57 -3.15
C ALA A 122 2.40 -5.92 -1.95
N VAL A 123 3.48 -6.68 -2.18
CA VAL A 123 4.49 -6.99 -1.15
C VAL A 123 5.27 -5.74 -0.75
N GLY A 124 5.53 -4.82 -1.68
CA GLY A 124 6.14 -3.52 -1.40
C GLY A 124 5.29 -2.65 -0.47
N GLU A 125 3.98 -2.55 -0.74
CA GLU A 125 3.04 -1.83 0.12
C GLU A 125 2.92 -2.46 1.51
N LEU A 126 2.89 -3.79 1.59
CA LEU A 126 2.89 -4.52 2.86
C LEU A 126 4.16 -4.21 3.66
N THR A 127 5.30 -4.18 2.99
CA THR A 127 6.59 -3.86 3.62
C THR A 127 6.59 -2.45 4.21
N GLN A 128 6.05 -1.46 3.50
CA GLN A 128 5.95 -0.09 4.03
C GLN A 128 5.00 0.00 5.22
N THR A 129 3.84 -0.66 5.13
CA THR A 129 2.84 -0.69 6.21
C THR A 129 3.42 -1.30 7.48
N VAL A 130 4.07 -2.46 7.37
CA VAL A 130 4.70 -3.15 8.52
C VAL A 130 5.86 -2.33 9.10
N ARG A 131 6.67 -1.66 8.27
CA ARG A 131 7.76 -0.79 8.77
C ARG A 131 7.22 0.41 9.55
N GLY A 132 6.17 1.05 9.03
CA GLY A 132 5.49 2.15 9.72
C GLY A 132 4.91 1.73 11.07
N ALA A 133 4.37 0.50 11.15
CA ALA A 133 3.86 -0.07 12.40
C ALA A 133 4.96 -0.31 13.45
N LEU A 134 6.14 -0.73 13.01
CA LEU A 134 7.28 -1.07 13.88
C LEU A 134 8.12 0.15 14.30
N GLY A 135 7.76 1.37 13.86
CA GLY A 135 8.43 2.61 14.26
C GLY A 135 9.89 2.72 13.78
N ALA A 136 10.23 2.13 12.64
CA ALA A 136 11.59 2.06 12.10
C ALA A 136 11.83 2.97 10.88
#